data_AF-A0AB73B3X3-F1
#
_entry.id   AF-A0AB73B3X3-F1
#
_cell.length_a   1.000
_cell.length_b   1.000
_cell.length_c   1.000
_cell.angle_alpha   90.00
_cell.angle_beta   90.00
_cell.angle_gamma   90.00
#
_symmetry.space_group_name_H-M   'P 1'
#
loop_
_entity.id
_entity.type
_entity.pdbx_description
1 polymer ?
#
loop_
_entity_poly.entity_id
_entity_poly.type
_entity_poly.pdbx_seq_one_letter_code
_entity_poly.pdbx_strand_id
1 'polypeptide(L)'
;MYSSRNRNRNPNEVMVTGQANLRFRPSSLERLALPNHVDSDETANPTPDQARAWLENVRPEHLSEAKLILEDNPTAFGPYLKACYLPDQPEDITAHFDSSYLGSYQTIDHWAEDFFELIGGQENLQRLQEENEWPQDLLTWNPEAAVKFSQSLGMVIEEDGGLFHAFMPTYIQVQIERENKASAALKEWEQRHHPLAQEHLPAARRLISREPHAFLAYLDRFYESQAPEILESLEEDFDSIFVGSYANPEEWALESFDALGWSEAVEETRSKAGIPENILNFDIDKFLEWAQDSMGFVLMSRGGRIHVFQA
;
A
#
# COMPACT_ATOMS: atom_id res chain seq x y z
N MET A 1 7.08 -35.01 -58.89
CA MET A 1 5.68 -34.57 -58.72
C MET A 1 5.38 -34.46 -57.24
N TYR A 2 4.41 -33.62 -56.87
CA TYR A 2 3.81 -33.40 -55.54
C TYR A 2 3.60 -34.68 -54.69
N SER A 3 3.41 -34.70 -53.36
CA SER A 3 3.49 -33.73 -52.24
C SER A 3 2.79 -34.35 -51.01
N SER A 4 3.05 -33.82 -49.80
CA SER A 4 2.29 -33.92 -48.52
C SER A 4 2.89 -34.85 -47.44
N ARG A 5 2.79 -34.56 -46.14
CA ARG A 5 2.41 -33.32 -45.40
C ARG A 5 3.02 -33.36 -43.97
N ASN A 6 3.18 -32.19 -43.34
CA ASN A 6 3.20 -31.84 -41.89
C ASN A 6 4.00 -32.71 -40.89
N ARG A 7 4.98 -32.21 -40.09
CA ARG A 7 5.03 -31.04 -39.15
C ARG A 7 3.94 -31.08 -38.06
N ASN A 8 4.19 -30.82 -36.77
CA ASN A 8 5.44 -30.72 -35.98
C ASN A 8 5.10 -31.07 -34.51
N ARG A 9 6.10 -31.13 -33.62
CA ARG A 9 5.92 -31.34 -32.17
C ARG A 9 5.04 -30.27 -31.50
N ASN A 10 4.36 -30.64 -30.41
CA ASN A 10 3.88 -29.69 -29.39
C ASN A 10 4.17 -30.24 -27.99
N PRO A 11 5.00 -29.59 -27.15
CA PRO A 11 5.26 -29.96 -25.78
C PRO A 11 4.72 -28.90 -24.80
N ASN A 12 3.48 -29.08 -24.34
CA ASN A 12 2.98 -28.50 -23.09
C ASN A 12 2.70 -29.73 -22.20
N GLU A 13 3.35 -30.00 -21.07
CA GLU A 13 3.72 -29.12 -19.95
C GLU A 13 2.53 -28.40 -19.30
N VAL A 14 2.13 -29.00 -18.17
CA VAL A 14 1.70 -28.40 -16.89
C VAL A 14 0.53 -27.39 -16.89
N MET A 15 -0.56 -27.87 -16.28
CA MET A 15 -1.49 -27.21 -15.35
C MET A 15 -1.56 -25.67 -15.31
N VAL A 16 -2.77 -25.13 -15.56
CA VAL A 16 -3.17 -23.79 -15.12
C VAL A 16 -4.56 -23.86 -14.47
N THR A 17 -4.54 -23.68 -13.15
CA THR A 17 -5.57 -23.13 -12.24
C THR A 17 -6.97 -22.83 -12.78
N GLY A 18 -7.98 -23.41 -12.15
CA GLY A 18 -9.35 -22.90 -12.17
C GLY A 18 -9.60 -21.95 -11.00
N GLN A 19 -9.37 -20.64 -11.18
CA GLN A 19 -9.77 -19.65 -10.18
C GLN A 19 -11.29 -19.43 -10.20
N ALA A 20 -11.93 -19.69 -9.07
CA ALA A 20 -13.37 -19.50 -8.88
C ALA A 20 -13.67 -18.14 -8.26
N ASN A 21 -14.71 -17.47 -8.77
CA ASN A 21 -15.35 -16.27 -8.24
C ASN A 21 -15.27 -16.10 -6.70
N LEU A 22 -14.62 -15.03 -6.23
CA LEU A 22 -14.93 -14.43 -4.94
C LEU A 22 -15.26 -12.94 -5.09
N ARG A 23 -16.52 -12.60 -4.80
CA ARG A 23 -17.05 -11.24 -4.81
C ARG A 23 -16.88 -10.63 -3.42
N PHE A 24 -16.02 -9.63 -3.27
CA PHE A 24 -16.04 -8.83 -2.06
C PHE A 24 -17.37 -8.05 -1.97
N ARG A 25 -18.17 -8.33 -0.95
CA ARG A 25 -19.35 -7.53 -0.57
C ARG A 25 -19.04 -6.87 0.76
N PRO A 26 -18.96 -5.53 0.85
CA PRO A 26 -18.78 -4.87 2.13
C PRO A 26 -20.07 -4.99 2.95
N SER A 27 -20.12 -5.98 3.85
CA SER A 27 -21.19 -6.10 4.84
C SER A 27 -20.87 -5.23 6.05
N SER A 28 -21.49 -4.05 6.08
CA SER A 28 -21.74 -3.23 7.28
C SER A 28 -20.53 -2.88 8.15
N LEU A 29 -19.85 -1.78 7.81
CA LEU A 29 -19.00 -1.00 8.73
C LEU A 29 -19.75 -0.52 9.99
N GLU A 30 -21.09 -0.52 10.00
CA GLU A 30 -21.93 -0.07 11.13
C GLU A 30 -22.04 -1.08 12.30
N ARG A 31 -21.26 -2.16 12.34
CA ARG A 31 -21.33 -3.18 13.42
C ARG A 31 -20.02 -3.77 13.94
N LEU A 32 -18.86 -3.19 13.59
CA LEU A 32 -17.61 -3.52 14.29
C LEU A 32 -17.49 -2.73 15.60
N ALA A 33 -18.39 -3.04 16.54
CA ALA A 33 -18.06 -2.88 17.95
C ALA A 33 -17.09 -4.02 18.29
N LEU A 34 -15.80 -3.77 18.11
CA LEU A 34 -14.74 -4.69 18.52
C LEU A 34 -14.87 -4.96 20.03
N PRO A 35 -14.86 -6.22 20.48
CA PRO A 35 -15.15 -6.57 21.87
C PRO A 35 -13.94 -6.32 22.79
N ASN A 36 -13.51 -5.06 22.89
CA ASN A 36 -12.38 -4.63 23.73
C ASN A 36 -12.79 -4.45 25.19
N HIS A 37 -13.33 -5.52 25.80
CA HIS A 37 -13.28 -5.71 27.25
C HIS A 37 -12.11 -6.62 27.59
N VAL A 38 -10.95 -5.99 27.81
CA VAL A 38 -9.89 -6.60 28.62
C VAL A 38 -10.36 -6.51 30.08
N ASP A 39 -10.57 -7.65 30.74
CA ASP A 39 -10.79 -7.68 32.19
C ASP A 39 -9.55 -7.08 32.88
N SER A 40 -9.75 -5.90 33.49
CA SER A 40 -8.68 -5.06 34.02
C SER A 40 -8.29 -5.47 35.43
N ASP A 41 -7.21 -6.25 35.58
CA ASP A 41 -6.66 -6.57 36.92
C ASP A 41 -5.22 -6.04 37.18
N GLU A 42 -4.41 -5.73 36.14
CA GLU A 42 -3.05 -5.18 36.32
C GLU A 42 -2.65 -4.05 35.34
N THR A 43 -3.57 -3.12 35.01
CA THR A 43 -3.21 -1.86 34.33
C THR A 43 -3.57 -0.65 35.18
N ALA A 44 -2.57 0.20 35.46
CA ALA A 44 -2.75 1.31 36.38
C ALA A 44 -3.43 2.50 35.70
N ASN A 45 -4.68 2.79 36.09
CA ASN A 45 -5.35 4.03 35.73
C ASN A 45 -4.47 5.26 36.05
N PRO A 46 -4.51 6.32 35.22
CA PRO A 46 -3.71 7.51 35.41
C PRO A 46 -3.99 8.14 36.79
N THR A 47 -2.93 8.58 37.46
CA THR A 47 -3.09 9.30 38.73
C THR A 47 -3.84 10.63 38.49
N PRO A 48 -4.56 11.17 39.50
CA PRO A 48 -5.28 12.43 39.36
C PRO A 48 -4.41 13.62 38.92
N ASP A 49 -3.11 13.58 39.22
CA ASP A 49 -2.16 14.61 38.79
C ASP A 49 -1.67 14.40 37.34
N GLN A 50 -1.51 13.15 36.87
CA GLN A 50 -1.29 12.86 35.43
C GLN A 50 -2.51 13.27 34.59
N ALA A 51 -3.71 12.87 35.01
CA ALA A 51 -4.97 13.25 34.37
C ALA A 51 -5.13 14.78 34.27
N ARG A 52 -4.76 15.52 35.33
CA ARG A 52 -4.74 16.99 35.31
C ARG A 52 -3.71 17.54 34.32
N ALA A 53 -2.47 17.04 34.35
CA ALA A 53 -1.40 17.49 33.46
C ALA A 53 -1.73 17.22 31.97
N TRP A 54 -2.42 16.13 31.65
CA TRP A 54 -2.91 15.87 30.30
C TRP A 54 -3.97 16.89 29.87
N LEU A 55 -4.98 17.15 30.71
CA LEU A 55 -6.01 18.17 30.42
C LEU A 55 -5.44 19.59 30.33
N GLU A 56 -4.33 19.91 31.00
CA GLU A 56 -3.63 21.20 30.85
C GLU A 56 -3.00 21.41 29.46
N ASN A 57 -2.78 20.35 28.67
CA ASN A 57 -2.29 20.41 27.29
C ASN A 57 -3.42 20.51 26.24
N VAL A 58 -4.68 20.42 26.66
CA VAL A 58 -5.85 20.50 25.77
C VAL A 58 -6.38 21.94 25.70
N ARG A 59 -6.75 22.39 24.49
CA ARG A 59 -7.36 23.71 24.30
C ARG A 59 -8.66 23.88 25.09
N PRO A 60 -8.95 25.08 25.63
CA PRO A 60 -10.16 25.34 26.43
C PRO A 60 -11.48 24.93 25.74
N GLU A 61 -11.57 25.06 24.42
CA GLU A 61 -12.72 24.65 23.61
C GLU A 61 -12.93 23.13 23.57
N HIS A 62 -11.85 22.34 23.59
CA HIS A 62 -11.86 20.87 23.54
C HIS A 62 -11.93 20.22 24.94
N LEU A 63 -11.85 20.99 26.03
CA LEU A 63 -11.79 20.45 27.41
C LEU A 63 -13.02 19.63 27.85
N SER A 64 -14.18 19.84 27.23
CA SER A 64 -15.40 19.08 27.54
C SER A 64 -15.33 17.67 26.97
N GLU A 65 -14.94 17.58 25.69
CA GLU A 65 -14.76 16.35 24.92
C GLU A 65 -13.57 15.54 25.45
N ALA A 66 -12.44 16.19 25.74
CA ALA A 66 -11.27 15.56 26.36
C ALA A 66 -11.57 14.86 27.68
N LYS A 67 -12.51 15.36 28.48
CA LYS A 67 -12.93 14.70 29.72
C LYS A 67 -13.74 13.44 29.45
N LEU A 68 -14.60 13.42 28.42
CA LEU A 68 -15.33 12.22 28.03
C LEU A 68 -14.34 11.14 27.57
N ILE A 69 -13.39 11.48 26.71
CA ILE A 69 -12.35 10.53 26.27
C ILE A 69 -11.52 10.01 27.45
N LEU A 70 -11.16 10.87 28.41
CA LEU A 70 -10.43 10.48 29.62
C LEU A 70 -11.26 9.66 30.60
N GLU A 71 -12.58 9.84 30.63
CA GLU A 71 -13.51 9.04 31.46
C GLU A 71 -13.77 7.66 30.84
N ASP A 72 -13.95 7.60 29.51
CA ASP A 72 -14.26 6.36 28.78
C ASP A 72 -13.01 5.52 28.44
N ASN A 73 -11.88 6.18 28.15
CA ASN A 73 -10.61 5.55 27.72
C ASN A 73 -9.39 6.12 28.50
N PRO A 74 -9.36 5.97 29.85
CA PRO A 74 -8.42 6.68 30.72
C PRO A 74 -6.94 6.39 30.44
N THR A 75 -6.59 5.17 30.01
CA THR A 75 -5.21 4.79 29.67
C THR A 75 -4.79 5.27 28.28
N ALA A 76 -5.69 5.27 27.30
CA ALA A 76 -5.39 5.67 25.93
C ALA A 76 -5.37 7.20 25.71
N PHE A 77 -5.96 8.00 26.63
CA PHE A 77 -6.05 9.45 26.47
C PHE A 77 -4.67 10.16 26.43
N GLY A 78 -3.74 9.83 27.32
CA GLY A 78 -2.38 10.37 27.30
C GLY A 78 -1.61 10.06 26.01
N PRO A 79 -1.54 8.78 25.60
CA PRO A 79 -1.03 8.35 24.30
C PRO A 79 -1.69 9.05 23.10
N TYR A 80 -3.01 9.24 23.10
CA TYR A 80 -3.73 9.98 22.07
C TYR A 80 -3.29 11.45 21.98
N LEU A 81 -3.12 12.13 23.13
CA LEU A 81 -2.61 13.51 23.16
C LEU A 81 -1.19 13.64 22.59
N LYS A 82 -0.39 12.57 22.68
CA LYS A 82 0.97 12.51 22.14
C LYS A 82 1.00 12.17 20.64
N ALA A 83 0.19 11.21 20.20
CA ALA A 83 0.24 10.64 18.86
C ALA A 83 -0.63 11.37 17.82
N CYS A 84 -1.80 11.88 18.24
CA CYS A 84 -2.87 12.26 17.31
C CYS A 84 -3.47 13.65 17.56
N TYR A 85 -3.45 14.16 18.79
CA TYR A 85 -4.06 15.45 19.10
C TYR A 85 -3.30 16.63 18.48
N LEU A 86 -3.95 17.37 17.60
CA LEU A 86 -3.43 18.64 17.08
C LEU A 86 -4.21 19.80 17.73
N PRO A 87 -3.57 20.66 18.54
CA PRO A 87 -4.28 21.76 19.21
C PRO A 87 -5.04 22.69 18.27
N ASP A 88 -4.59 22.84 17.02
CA ASP A 88 -5.20 23.70 15.99
C ASP A 88 -6.31 23.02 15.16
N GLN A 89 -6.67 21.76 15.43
CA GLN A 89 -7.76 21.09 14.71
C GLN A 89 -9.12 21.71 15.06
N PRO A 90 -10.00 22.00 14.09
CA PRO A 90 -11.32 22.59 14.33
C PRO A 90 -12.42 21.54 14.57
N GLU A 91 -12.04 20.29 14.79
CA GLU A 91 -12.89 19.09 14.78
C GLU A 91 -13.23 18.64 16.20
N ASP A 92 -14.44 18.08 16.38
CA ASP A 92 -14.85 17.39 17.61
C ASP A 92 -13.80 16.33 17.96
N ILE A 93 -13.13 16.52 19.09
CA ILE A 93 -11.96 15.70 19.41
C ILE A 93 -12.33 14.30 19.90
N THR A 94 -13.61 14.07 20.22
CA THR A 94 -14.20 12.77 20.51
C THR A 94 -14.37 11.99 19.21
N ALA A 95 -15.01 12.60 18.21
CA ALA A 95 -15.13 12.00 16.88
C ALA A 95 -13.76 11.74 16.22
N HIS A 96 -12.80 12.63 16.45
CA HIS A 96 -11.41 12.43 16.04
C HIS A 96 -10.75 11.27 16.80
N PHE A 97 -10.95 11.15 18.12
CA PHE A 97 -10.47 10.02 18.90
C PHE A 97 -11.07 8.70 18.40
N ASP A 98 -12.39 8.61 18.30
CA ASP A 98 -13.11 7.41 17.85
C ASP A 98 -12.72 6.96 16.44
N SER A 99 -12.35 7.88 15.56
CA SER A 99 -11.88 7.57 14.20
C SER A 99 -10.39 7.28 14.08
N SER A 100 -9.59 7.66 15.09
CA SER A 100 -8.14 7.49 15.11
C SER A 100 -7.67 6.34 16.01
N TYR A 101 -8.43 5.97 17.05
CA TYR A 101 -8.06 4.97 18.03
C TYR A 101 -8.44 3.57 17.55
N LEU A 102 -7.45 2.68 17.43
CA LEU A 102 -7.64 1.32 16.91
C LEU A 102 -7.77 0.29 18.03
N GLY A 103 -7.03 0.47 19.14
CA GLY A 103 -7.11 -0.41 20.30
C GLY A 103 -5.99 -0.21 21.31
N SER A 104 -6.10 -0.94 22.44
CA SER A 104 -5.08 -1.03 23.47
C SER A 104 -4.73 -2.50 23.72
N TYR A 105 -3.45 -2.83 23.70
CA TYR A 105 -2.95 -4.20 23.63
C TYR A 105 -1.93 -4.48 24.74
N GLN A 106 -2.00 -5.66 25.35
CA GLN A 106 -1.01 -6.09 26.37
C GLN A 106 0.37 -6.42 25.76
N THR A 107 0.41 -6.76 24.47
CA THR A 107 1.63 -7.10 23.73
C THR A 107 1.58 -6.49 22.34
N ILE A 108 2.75 -6.28 21.74
CA ILE A 108 2.86 -5.86 20.35
C ILE A 108 2.35 -6.93 19.36
N ASP A 109 2.37 -8.20 19.79
CA ASP A 109 1.91 -9.34 18.98
C ASP A 109 0.37 -9.35 18.82
N HIS A 110 -0.39 -8.98 19.86
CA HIS A 110 -1.85 -8.84 19.73
C HIS A 110 -2.22 -7.71 18.76
N TRP A 111 -1.46 -6.61 18.73
CA TRP A 111 -1.63 -5.58 17.69
C TRP A 111 -1.30 -6.15 16.30
N ALA A 112 -0.24 -6.96 16.19
CA ALA A 112 0.14 -7.59 14.93
C ALA A 112 -0.97 -8.52 14.40
N GLU A 113 -1.65 -9.25 15.30
CA GLU A 113 -2.81 -10.11 15.02
C GLU A 113 -4.00 -9.27 14.52
N ASP A 114 -4.44 -8.27 15.30
CA ASP A 114 -5.53 -7.36 14.93
C ASP A 114 -5.28 -6.65 13.59
N PHE A 115 -4.06 -6.16 13.38
CA PHE A 115 -3.67 -5.52 12.12
C PHE A 115 -3.68 -6.51 10.95
N PHE A 116 -3.21 -7.75 11.17
CA PHE A 116 -3.26 -8.81 10.16
C PHE A 116 -4.70 -9.18 9.81
N GLU A 117 -5.62 -9.24 10.78
CA GLU A 117 -7.05 -9.42 10.50
C GLU A 117 -7.67 -8.21 9.78
N LEU A 118 -7.32 -6.99 10.18
CA LEU A 118 -7.82 -5.72 9.60
C LEU A 118 -7.49 -5.58 8.11
N ILE A 119 -6.35 -6.10 7.65
CA ILE A 119 -5.98 -6.15 6.22
C ILE A 119 -6.50 -7.41 5.50
N GLY A 120 -7.38 -8.20 6.14
CA GLY A 120 -7.92 -9.45 5.59
C GLY A 120 -6.88 -10.56 5.48
N GLY A 121 -5.80 -10.50 6.27
CA GLY A 121 -4.63 -11.38 6.19
C GLY A 121 -4.98 -12.86 6.31
N GLN A 122 -5.86 -13.22 7.23
CA GLN A 122 -6.28 -14.63 7.41
C GLN A 122 -7.09 -15.15 6.21
N GLU A 123 -8.03 -14.35 5.68
CA GLU A 123 -8.78 -14.70 4.46
C GLU A 123 -7.85 -14.81 3.24
N ASN A 124 -6.87 -13.90 3.12
CA ASN A 124 -5.88 -13.91 2.06
C ASN A 124 -4.93 -15.12 2.15
N LEU A 125 -4.46 -15.48 3.34
CA LEU A 125 -3.58 -16.62 3.58
C LEU A 125 -4.32 -17.94 3.32
N GLN A 126 -5.57 -18.07 3.78
CA GLN A 126 -6.41 -19.23 3.48
C GLN A 126 -6.66 -19.35 1.96
N ARG A 127 -7.05 -18.25 1.30
CA ARG A 127 -7.26 -18.22 -0.15
C ARG A 127 -6.01 -18.63 -0.93
N LEU A 128 -4.82 -18.14 -0.54
CA LEU A 128 -3.55 -18.54 -1.16
C LEU A 128 -3.23 -20.03 -0.98
N GLN A 129 -3.51 -20.61 0.20
CA GLN A 129 -3.35 -22.04 0.43
C GLN A 129 -4.34 -22.87 -0.42
N GLU A 130 -5.60 -22.45 -0.49
CA GLU A 130 -6.66 -23.12 -1.26
C GLU A 130 -6.44 -23.05 -2.78
N GLU A 131 -6.08 -21.88 -3.31
CA GLU A 131 -5.84 -21.67 -4.76
C GLU A 131 -4.63 -22.44 -5.29
N ASN A 132 -3.64 -22.75 -4.44
CA ASN A 132 -2.39 -23.40 -4.83
C ASN A 132 -2.26 -24.87 -4.35
N GLU A 133 -3.31 -25.44 -3.75
CA GLU A 133 -3.32 -26.80 -3.16
C GLU A 133 -2.18 -27.04 -2.14
N TRP A 134 -1.75 -25.99 -1.41
CA TRP A 134 -0.64 -26.10 -0.46
C TRP A 134 -1.07 -26.80 0.84
N PRO A 135 -0.18 -27.60 1.46
CA PRO A 135 -0.44 -28.17 2.78
C PRO A 135 -0.76 -27.07 3.80
N GLN A 136 -1.72 -27.35 4.69
CA GLN A 136 -1.93 -26.51 5.88
C GLN A 136 -0.62 -26.38 6.68
N ASP A 137 -0.46 -25.23 7.34
CA ASP A 137 0.72 -24.83 8.11
C ASP A 137 2.00 -24.57 7.29
N LEU A 138 1.98 -24.70 5.94
CA LEU A 138 3.15 -24.40 5.10
C LEU A 138 3.40 -22.89 4.89
N LEU A 139 2.37 -22.07 5.07
CA LEU A 139 2.50 -20.61 5.22
C LEU A 139 2.22 -20.22 6.66
N THR A 140 3.17 -19.55 7.28
CA THR A 140 3.00 -18.81 8.54
C THR A 140 3.15 -17.32 8.28
N TRP A 141 2.31 -16.51 8.93
CA TRP A 141 2.48 -15.07 8.94
C TRP A 141 3.55 -14.67 9.98
N ASN A 142 4.10 -13.46 9.84
CA ASN A 142 5.19 -12.97 10.70
C ASN A 142 4.72 -11.71 11.46
N PRO A 143 4.51 -11.80 12.80
CA PRO A 143 4.11 -10.66 13.63
C PRO A 143 5.01 -9.44 13.48
N GLU A 144 6.34 -9.61 13.51
CA GLU A 144 7.26 -8.47 13.33
C GLU A 144 7.11 -7.78 11.98
N ALA A 145 6.81 -8.53 10.93
CA ALA A 145 6.61 -7.98 9.59
C ALA A 145 5.28 -7.22 9.51
N ALA A 146 4.23 -7.74 10.13
CA ALA A 146 2.94 -7.07 10.25
C ALA A 146 3.06 -5.73 11.02
N VAL A 147 3.76 -5.71 12.16
CA VAL A 147 4.05 -4.48 12.93
C VAL A 147 4.81 -3.47 12.07
N LYS A 148 5.92 -3.87 11.43
CA LYS A 148 6.72 -2.98 10.55
C LYS A 148 5.89 -2.44 9.38
N PHE A 149 5.02 -3.27 8.79
CA PHE A 149 4.15 -2.84 7.70
C PHE A 149 3.09 -1.84 8.19
N SER A 150 2.45 -2.08 9.35
CA SER A 150 1.48 -1.15 9.95
C SER A 150 2.07 0.24 10.20
N GLN A 151 3.32 0.30 10.70
CA GLN A 151 4.07 1.54 10.88
C GLN A 151 4.41 2.23 9.55
N SER A 152 4.69 1.46 8.49
CA SER A 152 4.93 2.00 7.14
C SER A 152 3.66 2.60 6.50
N LEU A 153 2.48 2.12 6.89
CA LEU A 153 1.19 2.74 6.54
C LEU A 153 0.86 3.98 7.39
N GLY A 154 1.74 4.34 8.34
CA GLY A 154 1.64 5.52 9.20
C GLY A 154 0.88 5.29 10.51
N MET A 155 0.53 4.05 10.86
CA MET A 155 -0.05 3.74 12.17
C MET A 155 0.99 3.96 13.26
N VAL A 156 0.58 4.61 14.34
CA VAL A 156 1.43 4.94 15.49
C VAL A 156 1.08 4.01 16.64
N ILE A 157 2.11 3.43 17.26
CA ILE A 157 1.96 2.53 18.40
C ILE A 157 2.72 3.15 19.57
N GLU A 158 1.99 3.54 20.60
CA GLU A 158 2.54 4.19 21.80
C GLU A 158 2.50 3.23 22.99
N GLU A 159 3.66 2.99 23.62
CA GLU A 159 3.75 2.22 24.85
C GLU A 159 3.58 3.14 26.06
N ASP A 160 2.53 2.94 26.86
CA ASP A 160 2.33 3.60 28.15
C ASP A 160 1.71 2.65 29.18
N GLY A 161 2.11 2.77 30.45
CA GLY A 161 1.54 1.98 31.55
C GLY A 161 1.63 0.44 31.43
N GLY A 162 2.41 -0.10 30.49
CA GLY A 162 2.45 -1.53 30.16
C GLY A 162 1.45 -1.98 29.09
N LEU A 163 0.82 -1.04 28.38
CA LEU A 163 -0.03 -1.27 27.22
C LEU A 163 0.59 -0.62 25.97
N PHE A 164 0.32 -1.23 24.82
CA PHE A 164 0.56 -0.67 23.49
C PHE A 164 -0.75 -0.10 22.95
N HIS A 165 -0.79 1.20 22.72
CA HIS A 165 -1.96 1.91 22.20
C HIS A 165 -1.76 2.17 20.71
N ALA A 166 -2.61 1.58 19.85
CA ALA A 166 -2.53 1.74 18.41
C ALA A 166 -3.46 2.86 17.93
N PHE A 167 -2.91 3.74 17.10
CA PHE A 167 -3.63 4.86 16.49
C PHE A 167 -3.34 4.98 14.99
N MET A 168 -4.32 5.53 14.27
CA MET A 168 -4.22 5.97 12.89
C MET A 168 -4.37 7.51 12.87
N PRO A 169 -3.28 8.28 12.90
CA PRO A 169 -3.36 9.74 12.89
C PRO A 169 -4.06 10.28 11.63
N THR A 170 -4.76 11.40 11.77
CA THR A 170 -5.52 12.09 10.70
C THR A 170 -4.75 12.37 9.40
N TYR A 171 -3.42 12.32 9.44
CA TYR A 171 -2.59 12.38 8.23
C TYR A 171 -2.86 11.23 7.24
N ILE A 172 -3.40 10.09 7.70
CA ILE A 172 -3.89 8.98 6.86
C ILE A 172 -5.31 9.25 6.34
N GLN A 173 -6.10 10.07 7.03
CA GLN A 173 -7.38 10.56 6.49
C GLN A 173 -7.15 11.39 5.22
N VAL A 174 -6.00 12.08 5.08
CA VAL A 174 -5.55 12.70 3.83
C VAL A 174 -5.23 11.67 2.73
N GLN A 175 -4.88 10.43 3.09
CA GLN A 175 -4.63 9.33 2.14
C GLN A 175 -5.96 8.72 1.65
N ILE A 176 -6.93 8.53 2.54
CA ILE A 176 -8.31 8.14 2.19
C ILE A 176 -9.03 9.28 1.43
N GLU A 177 -8.75 10.56 1.74
CA GLU A 177 -9.17 11.68 0.91
C GLU A 177 -8.44 11.73 -0.44
N ARG A 178 -7.19 11.27 -0.53
CA ARG A 178 -6.48 11.14 -1.82
C ARG A 178 -7.13 10.07 -2.68
N GLU A 179 -7.60 8.95 -2.12
CA GLU A 179 -8.39 7.95 -2.85
C GLU A 179 -9.73 8.53 -3.34
N ASN A 180 -10.42 9.33 -2.51
CA ASN A 180 -11.62 10.07 -2.93
C ASN A 180 -11.32 11.14 -4.00
N LYS A 181 -10.19 11.85 -3.91
CA LYS A 181 -9.71 12.80 -4.92
C LYS A 181 -9.24 12.08 -6.19
N ALA A 182 -8.74 10.85 -6.11
CA ALA A 182 -8.37 10.05 -7.28
C ALA A 182 -9.61 9.55 -8.03
N SER A 183 -10.68 9.17 -7.30
CA SER A 183 -12.00 8.94 -7.90
C SER A 183 -12.62 10.20 -8.53
N ALA A 184 -12.29 11.39 -8.02
CA ALA A 184 -12.66 12.67 -8.66
C ALA A 184 -11.79 12.97 -9.89
N ALA A 185 -10.48 12.69 -9.83
CA ALA A 185 -9.55 12.86 -10.95
C ALA A 185 -9.84 11.90 -12.11
N LEU A 186 -10.30 10.68 -11.83
CA LEU A 186 -10.80 9.76 -12.85
C LEU A 186 -12.06 10.32 -13.54
N LYS A 187 -13.01 10.89 -12.78
CA LYS A 187 -14.18 11.58 -13.36
C LYS A 187 -13.82 12.84 -14.15
N GLU A 188 -12.78 13.56 -13.74
CA GLU A 188 -12.27 14.72 -14.48
C GLU A 188 -11.56 14.28 -15.77
N TRP A 189 -10.86 13.14 -15.73
CA TRP A 189 -10.29 12.49 -16.91
C TRP A 189 -11.39 12.05 -17.88
N GLU A 190 -12.41 11.33 -17.41
CA GLU A 190 -13.60 10.92 -18.21
C GLU A 190 -14.40 12.11 -18.80
N GLN A 191 -14.24 13.33 -18.26
CA GLN A 191 -14.82 14.55 -18.83
C GLN A 191 -13.97 15.21 -19.92
N ARG A 192 -12.65 14.93 -19.92
CA ARG A 192 -11.69 15.47 -20.89
C ARG A 192 -11.38 14.50 -22.03
N HIS A 193 -11.56 13.20 -21.80
CA HIS A 193 -11.19 12.08 -22.65
C HIS A 193 -12.43 11.24 -23.01
N HIS A 194 -12.26 10.17 -23.78
CA HIS A 194 -13.39 9.26 -24.05
C HIS A 194 -13.76 8.48 -22.76
N PRO A 195 -15.06 8.30 -22.45
CA PRO A 195 -15.46 7.54 -21.26
C PRO A 195 -14.99 6.09 -21.38
N LEU A 196 -14.49 5.54 -20.27
CA LEU A 196 -14.04 4.15 -20.21
C LEU A 196 -15.17 3.19 -20.61
N ALA A 197 -14.82 2.10 -21.29
CA ALA A 197 -15.80 1.05 -21.60
C ALA A 197 -16.42 0.50 -20.32
N GLN A 198 -17.70 0.14 -20.35
CA GLN A 198 -18.45 -0.27 -19.14
C GLN A 198 -17.84 -1.49 -18.43
N GLU A 199 -17.23 -2.41 -19.19
CA GLU A 199 -16.51 -3.57 -18.66
C GLU A 199 -15.18 -3.21 -17.96
N HIS A 200 -14.58 -2.07 -18.29
CA HIS A 200 -13.34 -1.57 -17.72
C HIS A 200 -13.53 -0.77 -16.43
N LEU A 201 -14.73 -0.22 -16.18
CA LEU A 201 -15.02 0.57 -14.97
C LEU A 201 -14.71 -0.13 -13.62
N PRO A 202 -14.93 -1.45 -13.44
CA PRO A 202 -14.56 -2.14 -12.20
C PRO A 202 -13.04 -2.26 -12.00
N ALA A 203 -12.29 -2.54 -13.07
CA ALA A 203 -10.83 -2.58 -13.06
C ALA A 203 -10.24 -1.18 -12.80
N ALA A 204 -10.71 -0.17 -13.53
CA ALA A 204 -10.28 1.22 -13.34
C ALA A 204 -10.47 1.72 -11.90
N ARG A 205 -11.54 1.28 -11.21
CA ARG A 205 -11.77 1.58 -9.78
C ARG A 205 -10.78 0.89 -8.84
N ARG A 206 -10.30 -0.32 -9.16
CA ARG A 206 -9.25 -0.98 -8.38
C ARG A 206 -7.89 -0.32 -8.62
N LEU A 207 -7.55 -0.09 -9.89
CA LEU A 207 -6.30 0.54 -10.29
C LEU A 207 -6.15 1.97 -9.76
N ILE A 208 -7.20 2.79 -9.81
CA ILE A 208 -7.15 4.17 -9.28
C ILE A 208 -7.02 4.22 -7.75
N SER A 209 -7.50 3.20 -7.03
CA SER A 209 -7.28 3.07 -5.58
C SER A 209 -5.88 2.53 -5.26
N ARG A 210 -5.37 1.58 -6.04
CA ARG A 210 -4.08 0.92 -5.81
C ARG A 210 -2.90 1.81 -6.19
N GLU A 211 -2.94 2.44 -7.37
CA GLU A 211 -1.83 3.18 -7.98
C GLU A 211 -2.33 4.45 -8.70
N PRO A 212 -2.88 5.45 -7.98
CA PRO A 212 -3.66 6.54 -8.56
C PRO A 212 -2.93 7.37 -9.63
N HIS A 213 -1.65 7.66 -9.44
CA HIS A 213 -0.88 8.50 -10.37
C HIS A 213 -0.28 7.71 -11.53
N ALA A 214 0.17 6.48 -11.29
CA ALA A 214 0.62 5.59 -12.37
C ALA A 214 -0.55 5.20 -13.28
N PHE A 215 -1.70 4.82 -12.71
CA PHE A 215 -2.88 4.46 -13.50
C PHE A 215 -3.41 5.62 -14.36
N LEU A 216 -3.45 6.85 -13.84
CA LEU A 216 -3.82 8.01 -14.66
C LEU A 216 -2.79 8.31 -15.76
N ALA A 217 -1.49 8.11 -15.51
CA ALA A 217 -0.45 8.24 -16.55
C ALA A 217 -0.59 7.15 -17.62
N TYR A 218 -0.91 5.92 -17.21
CA TYR A 218 -1.24 4.82 -18.10
C TYR A 218 -2.44 5.14 -19.00
N LEU A 219 -3.52 5.70 -18.44
CA LEU A 219 -4.72 6.07 -19.20
C LEU A 219 -4.41 7.13 -20.26
N ASP A 220 -3.65 8.17 -19.88
CA ASP A 220 -3.21 9.25 -20.78
C ASP A 220 -2.33 8.75 -21.95
N ARG A 221 -1.61 7.63 -21.77
CA ARG A 221 -0.55 7.18 -22.71
C ARG A 221 -0.92 5.97 -23.54
N PHE A 222 -1.47 4.94 -22.91
CA PHE A 222 -1.71 3.64 -23.52
C PHE A 222 -3.20 3.47 -23.84
N TYR A 223 -4.09 3.74 -22.89
CA TYR A 223 -5.54 3.49 -23.06
C TYR A 223 -6.17 4.31 -24.19
N GLU A 224 -5.85 5.59 -24.34
CA GLU A 224 -6.34 6.40 -25.49
C GLU A 224 -5.76 5.96 -26.85
N SER A 225 -4.60 5.30 -26.84
CA SER A 225 -3.89 4.89 -28.07
C SER A 225 -4.30 3.51 -28.56
N GLN A 226 -4.74 2.64 -27.65
CA GLN A 226 -5.36 1.36 -27.96
C GLN A 226 -6.84 1.58 -28.28
N ALA A 227 -7.41 0.81 -29.22
CA ALA A 227 -8.86 0.80 -29.40
C ALA A 227 -9.50 0.10 -28.19
N PRO A 228 -10.33 0.75 -27.36
CA PRO A 228 -10.82 0.16 -26.11
C PRO A 228 -11.65 -1.11 -26.28
N GLU A 229 -12.13 -1.37 -27.51
CA GLU A 229 -12.87 -2.56 -27.94
C GLU A 229 -12.00 -3.82 -28.11
N ILE A 230 -10.67 -3.69 -28.06
CA ILE A 230 -9.69 -4.78 -28.26
C ILE A 230 -9.06 -5.21 -26.92
N LEU A 231 -9.12 -4.35 -25.90
CA LEU A 231 -8.57 -4.60 -24.58
C LEU A 231 -9.48 -5.58 -23.82
N GLU A 232 -9.00 -6.81 -23.56
CA GLU A 232 -9.82 -7.83 -22.85
C GLU A 232 -9.85 -7.61 -21.32
N SER A 233 -8.76 -7.07 -20.76
CA SER A 233 -8.64 -6.78 -19.33
C SER A 233 -7.74 -5.58 -19.08
N LEU A 234 -8.34 -4.48 -18.61
CA LEU A 234 -7.62 -3.26 -18.25
C LEU A 234 -6.65 -3.44 -17.07
N GLU A 235 -6.94 -4.36 -16.15
CA GLU A 235 -6.10 -4.63 -14.98
C GLU A 235 -4.86 -5.45 -15.37
N GLU A 236 -5.03 -6.45 -16.23
CA GLU A 236 -3.91 -7.24 -16.77
C GLU A 236 -3.02 -6.43 -17.71
N ASP A 237 -3.59 -5.57 -18.58
CA ASP A 237 -2.78 -4.71 -19.45
C ASP A 237 -1.93 -3.75 -18.61
N PHE A 238 -2.52 -3.06 -17.60
CA PHE A 238 -1.76 -2.23 -16.66
C PHE A 238 -0.68 -3.03 -15.92
N ASP A 239 -1.02 -4.18 -15.33
CA ASP A 239 -0.07 -4.99 -14.54
C ASP A 239 1.01 -5.67 -15.39
N SER A 240 0.75 -5.89 -16.68
CA SER A 240 1.73 -6.46 -17.60
C SER A 240 2.81 -5.46 -18.05
N ILE A 241 2.49 -4.16 -18.05
CA ILE A 241 3.41 -3.11 -18.51
C ILE A 241 3.91 -2.20 -17.38
N PHE A 242 3.25 -2.10 -16.23
CA PHE A 242 3.70 -1.24 -15.14
C PHE A 242 4.87 -1.85 -14.38
N VAL A 243 6.01 -1.14 -14.37
CA VAL A 243 7.26 -1.59 -13.74
C VAL A 243 7.38 -1.06 -12.31
N GLY A 244 7.08 0.23 -12.10
CA GLY A 244 7.21 0.85 -10.79
C GLY A 244 7.12 2.37 -10.77
N SER A 245 7.14 2.93 -9.56
CA SER A 245 7.02 4.37 -9.28
C SER A 245 8.24 4.86 -8.49
N TYR A 246 9.03 5.77 -9.06
CA TYR A 246 10.32 6.24 -8.53
C TYR A 246 10.28 7.75 -8.24
N ALA A 247 11.17 8.25 -7.38
CA ALA A 247 11.29 9.68 -7.09
C ALA A 247 11.85 10.46 -8.29
N ASN A 248 12.74 9.85 -9.07
CA ASN A 248 13.35 10.42 -10.27
C ASN A 248 13.84 9.29 -11.23
N PRO A 249 14.27 9.61 -12.47
CA PRO A 249 14.78 8.61 -13.41
C PRO A 249 16.12 7.96 -13.01
N GLU A 250 16.95 8.67 -12.23
CA GLU A 250 18.28 8.22 -11.79
C GLU A 250 18.19 7.01 -10.84
N GLU A 251 17.24 7.06 -9.90
CA GLU A 251 16.93 5.99 -8.96
C GLU A 251 16.57 4.68 -9.68
N TRP A 252 15.64 4.75 -10.65
CA TRP A 252 15.25 3.60 -11.47
C TRP A 252 16.43 3.05 -12.31
N ALA A 253 17.25 3.92 -12.89
CA ALA A 253 18.39 3.51 -13.70
C ALA A 253 19.44 2.75 -12.87
N LEU A 254 19.71 3.20 -11.64
CA LEU A 254 20.64 2.53 -10.72
C LEU A 254 20.09 1.18 -10.25
N GLU A 255 18.81 1.13 -9.83
CA GLU A 255 18.16 -0.11 -9.44
C GLU A 255 18.14 -1.14 -10.59
N SER A 256 17.85 -0.69 -11.81
CA SER A 256 17.86 -1.54 -13.01
C SER A 256 19.26 -2.05 -13.37
N PHE A 257 20.29 -1.21 -13.19
CA PHE A 257 21.68 -1.57 -13.44
C PHE A 257 22.16 -2.69 -12.49
N ASP A 258 21.78 -2.61 -11.22
CA ASP A 258 22.06 -3.66 -10.22
C ASP A 258 21.23 -4.92 -10.48
N ALA A 259 19.93 -4.79 -10.78
CA ALA A 259 19.04 -5.92 -11.06
C ALA A 259 19.47 -6.74 -12.29
N LEU A 260 20.10 -6.11 -13.28
CA LEU A 260 20.68 -6.77 -14.46
C LEU A 260 22.03 -7.48 -14.16
N GLY A 261 22.56 -7.36 -12.93
CA GLY A 261 23.87 -7.89 -12.53
C GLY A 261 25.06 -7.14 -13.16
N TRP A 262 24.83 -5.95 -13.71
CA TRP A 262 25.86 -5.22 -14.46
C TRP A 262 26.89 -4.57 -13.54
N SER A 263 26.52 -4.18 -12.32
CA SER A 263 27.47 -3.73 -11.29
C SER A 263 28.48 -4.82 -10.92
N GLU A 264 28.01 -6.03 -10.60
CA GLU A 264 28.89 -7.18 -10.31
C GLU A 264 29.79 -7.51 -11.52
N ALA A 265 29.25 -7.53 -12.74
CA ALA A 265 30.03 -7.80 -13.95
C ALA A 265 31.10 -6.72 -14.24
N VAL A 266 30.81 -5.45 -13.94
CA VAL A 266 31.78 -4.34 -14.02
C VAL A 266 32.88 -4.51 -12.98
N GLU A 267 32.55 -4.79 -11.72
CA GLU A 267 33.55 -4.98 -10.66
C GLU A 267 34.42 -6.22 -10.89
N GLU A 268 33.84 -7.34 -11.35
CA GLU A 268 34.61 -8.55 -11.69
C GLU A 268 35.59 -8.27 -12.84
N THR A 269 35.15 -7.52 -13.86
CA THR A 269 35.99 -7.10 -15.00
C THR A 269 37.10 -6.15 -14.56
N ARG A 270 36.79 -5.16 -13.72
CA ARG A 270 37.77 -4.21 -13.16
C ARG A 270 38.84 -4.92 -12.35
N SER A 271 38.43 -5.85 -11.48
CA SER A 271 39.32 -6.68 -10.66
C SER A 271 40.26 -7.53 -11.52
N LYS A 272 39.73 -8.25 -12.52
CA LYS A 272 40.52 -9.05 -13.48
C LYS A 272 41.51 -8.22 -14.30
N ALA A 273 41.15 -6.99 -14.65
CA ALA A 273 41.97 -6.10 -15.48
C ALA A 273 42.95 -5.22 -14.66
N GLY A 274 42.89 -5.24 -13.33
CA GLY A 274 43.71 -4.38 -12.47
C GLY A 274 43.37 -2.88 -12.57
N ILE A 275 42.11 -2.55 -12.88
CA ILE A 275 41.65 -1.17 -13.07
C ILE A 275 41.26 -0.56 -11.70
N PRO A 276 41.85 0.59 -11.29
CA PRO A 276 41.51 1.28 -10.06
C PRO A 276 40.02 1.60 -9.89
N GLU A 277 39.60 1.79 -8.64
CA GLU A 277 38.25 2.24 -8.27
C GLU A 277 37.91 3.60 -8.86
N ASN A 278 36.62 3.77 -9.21
CA ASN A 278 36.02 5.01 -9.72
C ASN A 278 36.56 5.51 -11.09
N ILE A 279 37.21 4.65 -11.87
CA ILE A 279 37.61 4.97 -13.26
C ILE A 279 36.54 4.62 -14.30
N LEU A 280 35.69 3.62 -14.03
CA LEU A 280 34.52 3.30 -14.85
C LEU A 280 33.27 3.76 -14.10
N ASN A 281 32.57 4.75 -14.66
CA ASN A 281 31.30 5.24 -14.14
C ASN A 281 30.17 4.74 -15.03
N PHE A 282 29.04 4.42 -14.42
CA PHE A 282 27.79 4.16 -15.14
C PHE A 282 27.24 5.48 -15.70
N ASP A 283 26.96 5.51 -17.00
CA ASP A 283 26.45 6.68 -17.72
C ASP A 283 24.93 6.62 -17.76
N ILE A 284 24.31 7.20 -16.73
CA ILE A 284 22.86 7.10 -16.47
C ILE A 284 22.05 7.69 -17.62
N ASP A 285 22.45 8.85 -18.15
CA ASP A 285 21.75 9.49 -19.28
C ASP A 285 21.71 8.57 -20.51
N LYS A 286 22.83 7.92 -20.84
CA LYS A 286 22.88 6.93 -21.95
C LYS A 286 22.10 5.66 -21.65
N PHE A 287 22.06 5.21 -20.40
CA PHE A 287 21.21 4.08 -20.04
C PHE A 287 19.73 4.42 -20.23
N LEU A 288 19.30 5.61 -19.79
CA LEU A 288 17.92 6.06 -19.96
C LEU A 288 17.54 6.23 -21.44
N GLU A 289 18.45 6.74 -22.28
CA GLU A 289 18.28 6.81 -23.74
C GLU A 289 18.11 5.40 -24.34
N TRP A 290 19.04 4.48 -24.04
CA TRP A 290 18.98 3.10 -24.52
C TRP A 290 17.73 2.34 -24.04
N ALA A 291 17.34 2.53 -22.79
CA ALA A 291 16.19 1.85 -22.20
C ALA A 291 14.87 2.29 -22.86
N GLN A 292 14.74 3.58 -23.20
CA GLN A 292 13.59 4.09 -23.94
C GLN A 292 13.60 3.65 -25.41
N ASP A 293 14.74 3.80 -26.12
CA ASP A 293 14.82 3.55 -27.56
C ASP A 293 14.89 2.06 -27.93
N SER A 294 15.44 1.21 -27.06
CA SER A 294 15.77 -0.20 -27.37
C SER A 294 15.04 -1.25 -26.54
N MET A 295 14.52 -0.89 -25.36
CA MET A 295 13.91 -1.84 -24.41
C MET A 295 12.41 -1.59 -24.17
N GLY A 296 11.82 -0.57 -24.81
CA GLY A 296 10.40 -0.25 -24.72
C GLY A 296 10.00 0.48 -23.43
N PHE A 297 10.94 1.00 -22.65
CA PHE A 297 10.58 1.69 -21.41
C PHE A 297 10.00 3.08 -21.68
N VAL A 298 8.90 3.42 -21.01
CA VAL A 298 8.23 4.72 -21.10
C VAL A 298 8.17 5.33 -19.71
N LEU A 299 8.78 6.51 -19.55
CA LEU A 299 8.87 7.23 -18.28
C LEU A 299 7.88 8.39 -18.28
N MET A 300 7.00 8.45 -17.28
CA MET A 300 5.96 9.49 -17.17
C MET A 300 5.99 10.20 -15.83
N SER A 301 6.04 11.53 -15.84
CA SER A 301 5.96 12.34 -14.61
C SER A 301 4.52 12.65 -14.22
N ARG A 302 4.09 12.19 -13.04
CA ARG A 302 2.80 12.57 -12.43
C ARG A 302 2.91 12.55 -10.90
N GLY A 303 2.13 13.39 -10.21
CA GLY A 303 2.09 13.41 -8.74
C GLY A 303 3.42 13.73 -8.03
N GLY A 304 4.42 14.25 -8.74
CA GLY A 304 5.77 14.47 -8.22
C GLY A 304 6.69 13.24 -8.24
N ARG A 305 6.31 12.17 -8.95
CA ARG A 305 7.09 10.94 -9.18
C ARG A 305 7.25 10.65 -10.68
N ILE A 306 8.15 9.72 -11.00
CA ILE A 306 8.25 9.09 -12.32
C ILE A 306 7.62 7.71 -12.24
N HIS A 307 6.72 7.41 -13.16
CA HIS A 307 6.13 6.08 -13.36
C HIS A 307 6.76 5.44 -14.58
N VAL A 308 7.25 4.21 -14.45
CA VAL A 308 7.94 3.45 -15.49
C VAL A 308 7.00 2.37 -16.02
N PHE A 309 6.86 2.31 -17.34
CA PHE A 309 6.14 1.26 -18.04
C PHE A 309 7.05 0.59 -19.08
N GLN A 310 6.77 -0.64 -19.48
CA GLN A 310 7.46 -1.38 -20.54
C GLN A 310 6.46 -1.81 -21.62
N ALA A 311 6.54 -1.22 -22.81
CA ALA A 311 5.54 -1.35 -23.89
C ALA A 311 6.16 -1.36 -25.30
#